data_AF-A0A939ZWZ4-F1
#
_entry.id   AF-A0A939ZWZ4-F1
#
_cell.length_a   1.000
_cell.length_b   1.000
_cell.length_c   1.000
_cell.angle_alpha   90.00
_cell.angle_beta   90.00
_cell.angle_gamma   90.00
#
_symmetry.space_group_name_H-M   'P 1'
#
loop_
_entity.id
_entity.type
_entity.pdbx_description
1 polymer ?
#
loop_
_entity_poly.entity_id
_entity_poly.type
_entity_poly.pdbx_seq_one_letter_code
_entity_poly.pdbx_strand_id
1 'polypeptide(L)'
;MFYNAFYLLSLCVVLTLFAGQVCAAPAEKADPLEGAAGLWHFAGGAGSVTTPFDHEISGGAEFYPLPAGEAEESRKRGGDGNAALFRGGYMLLNTYRARRFRPSNDELTLYVRARLEGPPQEGTFFYSDFLSLGIYPCGDKNLATAFVGARVPGGKNYREVPLALLKGEGWTDLILTVGQGGIAFWQDGVRLARFPLTHGLSAPFDDDLVLGGFRCPKPDTYETCEPFARFREAALDTVALWHRVLEPARISALCGGKRLSVKTQDRFDEAVAAYNAFYDASCRRSEEGCRDAWKVMADLAKEDPARPVWHLTQPFGSIFDPCGAFYYGGRYHVFSYHSIRYTLKYSSLDHYASPDLLHWTGMPIAPMTDSDCDVFCIYLLNHFIDDKGDLRALYTGQGKNGKTGVLARSDDGMLSYTDKHTVLKEYHHDGHVFRHGDRWYTITSRLSKGMRPGNLGDPVMLWSSPDLENWTEESEIFCARKDNGTGGFMEFPYLLFYGDRDVLILGGHPVKYWV
;
A
#
# COMPACT_ATOMS: atom_id res chain seq x y z
N MET A 1 77.04 0.83 31.82
CA MET A 1 77.44 2.19 31.37
C MET A 1 76.82 2.40 30.00
N PHE A 2 75.58 2.87 29.95
CA PHE A 2 75.25 4.31 29.95
C PHE A 2 75.90 5.02 28.76
N TYR A 3 75.24 4.99 27.61
CA TYR A 3 75.22 6.05 26.57
C TYR A 3 74.40 5.49 25.40
N ASN A 4 73.07 5.72 25.39
CA ASN A 4 72.24 5.78 24.17
C ASN A 4 70.72 5.93 24.40
N ALA A 5 70.25 6.18 25.63
CA ALA A 5 68.82 6.39 25.91
C ALA A 5 68.37 7.87 26.03
N PHE A 6 69.28 8.85 25.86
CA PHE A 6 68.97 10.26 26.16
C PHE A 6 68.77 11.18 24.95
N TYR A 7 68.95 10.71 23.70
CA TYR A 7 68.80 11.57 22.52
C TYR A 7 67.47 11.43 21.76
N LEU A 8 66.63 10.45 22.10
CA LEU A 8 65.32 10.27 21.46
C LEU A 8 64.13 10.86 22.24
N LEU A 9 64.32 11.28 23.50
CA LEU A 9 63.22 11.89 24.28
C LEU A 9 63.11 13.42 24.11
N SER A 10 64.15 14.09 23.63
CA SER A 10 64.15 15.57 23.53
C SER A 10 63.55 16.10 22.23
N LEU A 11 63.31 15.25 21.22
CA LEU A 11 62.68 15.67 19.95
C LEU A 11 61.15 15.53 19.96
N CYS A 12 60.57 14.76 20.90
CA CYS A 12 59.12 14.60 21.03
C CYS A 12 58.44 15.64 21.94
N VAL A 13 59.20 16.42 22.71
CA VAL A 13 58.64 17.39 23.68
C VAL A 13 58.63 18.84 23.14
N VAL A 14 59.30 19.13 22.02
CA VAL A 14 59.35 20.50 21.45
C VAL A 14 58.33 20.73 20.32
N LEU A 15 57.64 19.69 19.83
CA LEU A 15 56.57 19.83 18.85
C LEU A 15 55.16 19.95 19.45
N THR A 16 55.03 20.05 20.78
CA THR A 16 53.74 20.11 21.49
C THR A 16 53.42 21.48 22.11
N LEU A 17 54.10 22.56 21.70
CA LEU A 17 53.90 23.91 22.28
C LEU A 17 53.69 25.05 21.27
N PHE A 18 53.18 24.75 20.07
CA PHE A 18 52.51 25.74 19.21
C PHE A 18 51.15 25.21 18.73
N ALA A 19 50.29 24.88 19.70
CA ALA A 19 48.85 24.90 19.49
C ALA A 19 48.39 26.37 19.43
N GLY A 20 48.68 27.02 18.30
CA GLY A 20 48.01 28.26 17.96
C GLY A 20 46.52 27.99 17.87
N GLN A 21 45.74 28.74 18.65
CA GLN A 21 44.30 28.89 18.47
C GLN A 21 44.06 29.39 17.04
N VAL A 22 43.92 28.45 16.10
CA VAL A 22 43.09 28.69 14.93
C VAL A 22 41.68 28.65 15.48
N CYS A 23 41.11 29.82 15.75
CA CYS A 23 39.66 29.97 15.77
C CYS A 23 39.16 29.47 14.42
N ALA A 24 38.84 28.17 14.36
CA ALA A 24 37.96 27.68 13.33
C ALA A 24 36.69 28.53 13.46
N ALA A 25 36.37 29.30 12.42
CA ALA A 25 35.03 29.83 12.27
C ALA A 25 34.06 28.67 12.57
N PRO A 26 32.98 28.89 13.34
CA PRO A 26 32.00 27.83 13.55
C PRO A 26 31.63 27.32 12.16
N ALA A 27 31.88 26.04 11.90
CA ALA A 27 31.43 25.42 10.66
C ALA A 27 29.95 25.78 10.56
N GLU A 28 29.57 26.55 9.53
CA GLU A 28 28.17 26.85 9.28
C GLU A 28 27.43 25.54 9.41
N LYS A 29 26.46 25.51 10.32
CA LYS A 29 25.72 24.29 10.64
C LYS A 29 25.01 23.91 9.34
N ALA A 30 25.60 22.97 8.60
CA ALA A 30 25.17 22.64 7.26
C ALA A 30 23.67 22.33 7.30
N ASP A 31 22.90 23.01 6.46
CA ASP A 31 21.46 22.89 6.42
C ASP A 31 21.11 21.39 6.25
N PRO A 32 20.39 20.77 7.22
CA PRO A 32 20.03 19.35 7.10
C PRO A 32 19.14 19.06 5.89
N LEU A 33 18.48 20.09 5.33
CA LEU A 33 17.60 19.99 4.16
C LEU A 33 18.35 20.13 2.83
N GLU A 34 19.65 20.43 2.86
CA GLU A 34 20.45 20.69 1.66
C GLU A 34 20.42 19.53 0.65
N GLY A 35 20.21 19.88 -0.62
CA GLY A 35 20.19 18.93 -1.73
C GLY A 35 18.92 18.08 -1.80
N ALA A 36 17.84 18.46 -1.11
CA ALA A 36 16.52 17.84 -1.28
C ALA A 36 16.02 18.07 -2.72
N ALA A 37 15.58 16.99 -3.36
CA ALA A 37 14.95 17.03 -4.67
C ALA A 37 13.56 17.69 -4.60
N GLY A 38 12.84 17.51 -3.50
CA GLY A 38 11.62 18.25 -3.16
C GLY A 38 11.65 18.68 -1.71
N LEU A 39 11.30 19.93 -1.44
CA LEU A 39 11.29 20.51 -0.10
C LEU A 39 10.09 21.42 0.07
N TRP A 40 9.16 21.08 0.96
CA TRP A 40 7.97 21.87 1.26
C TRP A 40 8.06 22.46 2.67
N HIS A 41 7.98 23.79 2.70
CA HIS A 41 7.78 24.61 3.88
C HIS A 41 6.43 25.35 3.76
N PHE A 42 5.92 25.89 4.85
CA PHE A 42 4.51 26.31 4.95
C PHE A 42 4.30 27.80 5.22
N ALA A 43 5.35 28.62 5.26
CA ALA A 43 5.22 30.08 5.15
C ALA A 43 4.58 30.48 3.82
N GLY A 44 3.56 31.35 3.87
CA GLY A 44 3.01 32.01 2.68
C GLY A 44 2.04 31.20 1.81
N GLY A 45 1.41 30.14 2.34
CA GLY A 45 0.39 29.36 1.60
C GLY A 45 0.93 28.14 0.84
N ALA A 46 2.13 27.71 1.24
CA ALA A 46 2.95 26.63 0.69
C ALA A 46 3.70 26.95 -0.60
N GLY A 47 4.89 26.39 -0.73
CA GLY A 47 5.70 26.43 -1.92
C GLY A 47 6.86 25.47 -1.73
N SER A 48 7.19 24.67 -2.75
CA SER A 48 8.45 23.93 -2.68
C SER A 48 9.59 24.96 -2.80
N VAL A 49 10.45 25.04 -1.78
CA VAL A 49 11.55 26.02 -1.71
C VAL A 49 12.58 25.72 -2.81
N THR A 50 12.70 24.45 -3.22
CA THR A 50 13.61 24.02 -4.29
C THR A 50 12.98 24.02 -5.68
N THR A 51 11.64 24.09 -5.80
CA THR A 51 10.92 24.18 -7.09
C THR A 51 9.57 24.89 -6.93
N PRO A 52 9.41 26.15 -7.38
CA PRO A 52 8.15 26.88 -7.26
C PRO A 52 7.16 26.36 -8.31
N PHE A 53 6.48 25.27 -8.01
CA PHE A 53 5.35 24.80 -8.79
C PHE A 53 4.06 25.27 -8.16
N ASP A 54 3.08 25.68 -8.98
CA ASP A 54 1.72 25.88 -8.49
C ASP A 54 1.18 24.55 -7.95
N HIS A 55 0.77 24.56 -6.69
CA HIS A 55 0.02 23.49 -6.05
C HIS A 55 -1.44 23.89 -5.96
N GLU A 56 -2.33 22.91 -6.04
CA GLU A 56 -3.74 23.10 -5.73
C GLU A 56 -3.97 22.74 -4.26
N ILE A 57 -4.73 23.55 -3.54
CA ILE A 57 -5.23 23.20 -2.22
C ILE A 57 -6.69 22.81 -2.37
N SER A 58 -7.01 21.60 -1.92
CA SER A 58 -8.38 21.12 -1.86
C SER A 58 -8.76 20.80 -0.43
N GLY A 59 -10.01 21.08 -0.07
CA GLY A 59 -10.50 20.94 1.30
C GLY A 59 -9.93 21.99 2.26
N GLY A 60 -9.94 21.70 3.56
CA GLY A 60 -9.45 22.62 4.59
C GLY A 60 -7.95 22.51 4.81
N ALA A 61 -7.20 23.57 4.49
CA ALA A 61 -5.80 23.73 4.87
C ALA A 61 -5.58 25.13 5.47
N GLU A 62 -5.01 25.18 6.66
CA GLU A 62 -4.71 26.41 7.40
C GLU A 62 -3.20 26.52 7.60
N PHE A 63 -2.60 27.62 7.15
CA PHE A 63 -1.17 27.88 7.29
C PHE A 63 -0.95 28.89 8.42
N TYR A 64 -0.07 28.57 9.35
CA TYR A 64 0.12 29.39 10.54
C TYR A 64 1.57 29.37 11.04
N PRO A 65 2.06 30.48 11.63
CA PRO A 65 3.33 30.49 12.32
C PRO A 65 3.24 29.63 13.59
N LEU A 66 4.27 28.83 13.84
CA LEU A 66 4.36 28.03 15.06
C LEU A 66 4.61 28.94 16.28
N PRO A 67 4.15 28.55 17.49
CA PRO A 67 4.54 29.21 18.73
C PRO A 67 6.06 29.29 18.87
N ALA A 68 6.59 30.32 19.55
CA ALA A 68 8.02 30.65 19.56
C ALA A 68 8.98 29.45 19.81
N GLY A 69 8.67 28.59 20.78
CA GLY A 69 9.47 27.40 21.07
C GLY A 69 9.37 26.31 19.99
N GLU A 70 8.17 26.06 19.45
CA GLU A 70 7.97 25.11 18.35
C GLU A 70 8.63 25.61 17.04
N ALA A 71 8.58 26.92 16.79
CA ALA A 71 9.24 27.57 15.66
C ALA A 71 10.76 27.46 15.75
N GLU A 72 11.35 27.60 16.94
CA GLU A 72 12.78 27.37 17.16
C GLU A 72 13.16 25.91 16.86
N GLU A 73 12.34 24.95 17.32
CA GLU A 73 12.55 23.52 17.04
C GLU A 73 12.38 23.16 15.56
N SER A 74 11.47 23.83 14.84
CA SER A 74 11.34 23.73 13.37
C SER A 74 12.62 24.21 12.69
N ARG A 75 13.09 25.42 13.00
CA ARG A 75 14.32 25.98 12.41
C ARG A 75 15.58 25.19 12.73
N LYS A 76 15.66 24.57 13.92
CA LYS A 76 16.78 23.66 14.26
C LYS A 76 16.91 22.47 13.30
N ARG A 77 15.82 22.09 12.64
CA ARG A 77 15.73 20.98 11.67
C ARG A 77 15.72 21.48 10.21
N GLY A 78 15.98 22.77 9.99
CA GLY A 78 15.93 23.43 8.68
C GLY A 78 14.55 23.98 8.28
N GLY A 79 13.50 23.71 9.06
CA GLY A 79 12.15 24.24 8.79
C GLY A 79 12.08 25.76 8.90
N ASP A 80 10.96 26.35 8.45
CA ASP A 80 10.79 27.81 8.39
C ASP A 80 10.12 28.41 9.64
N GLY A 81 9.68 27.56 10.58
CA GLY A 81 8.93 27.97 11.77
C GLY A 81 7.41 28.14 11.54
N ASN A 82 6.86 27.57 10.47
CA ASN A 82 5.43 27.57 10.17
C ASN A 82 4.94 26.14 9.94
N ALA A 83 3.63 25.94 10.08
CA ALA A 83 3.00 24.67 9.81
C ALA A 83 1.74 24.85 8.97
N ALA A 84 1.32 23.75 8.33
CA ALA A 84 0.03 23.61 7.68
C ALA A 84 -0.81 22.59 8.43
N LEU A 85 -1.98 23.00 8.91
CA LEU A 85 -3.00 22.11 9.46
C LEU A 85 -3.99 21.76 8.36
N PHE A 86 -4.00 20.49 7.97
CA PHE A 86 -4.94 19.91 7.03
C PHE A 86 -6.12 19.32 7.79
N ARG A 87 -7.33 19.88 7.63
CA ARG A 87 -8.59 19.34 8.19
C ARG A 87 -9.33 18.58 7.11
N GLY A 88 -8.84 17.38 6.80
CA GLY A 88 -9.26 16.59 5.64
C GLY A 88 -8.94 17.24 4.29
N GLY A 89 -8.20 18.35 4.28
CA GLY A 89 -7.65 18.93 3.06
C GLY A 89 -6.32 18.30 2.67
N TYR A 90 -5.84 18.68 1.49
CA TYR A 90 -4.54 18.26 0.98
C TYR A 90 -4.01 19.29 -0.02
N MET A 91 -2.70 19.28 -0.20
CA MET A 91 -2.02 19.92 -1.31
C MET A 91 -1.76 18.91 -2.40
N LEU A 92 -2.04 19.30 -3.63
CA LEU A 92 -1.89 18.49 -4.83
C LEU A 92 -0.87 19.10 -5.77
N LEU A 93 0.03 18.27 -6.28
CA LEU A 93 0.87 18.56 -7.41
C LEU A 93 0.53 17.60 -8.55
N ASN A 94 0.17 18.16 -9.71
CA ASN A 94 -0.27 17.35 -10.83
C ASN A 94 0.80 16.35 -11.30
N THR A 95 0.28 15.31 -11.92
CA THR A 95 1.01 14.13 -12.41
C THR A 95 2.26 14.49 -13.23
N TYR A 96 2.17 15.43 -14.17
CA TYR A 96 3.31 15.81 -15.02
C TYR A 96 4.49 16.34 -14.19
N ARG A 97 4.20 17.15 -13.17
CA ARG A 97 5.19 17.75 -12.28
C ARG A 97 5.70 16.73 -11.26
N ALA A 98 4.82 15.85 -10.76
CA ALA A 98 5.16 14.78 -9.82
C ALA A 98 6.28 13.86 -10.33
N ARG A 99 6.34 13.61 -11.66
CA ARG A 99 7.39 12.79 -12.29
C ARG A 99 8.82 13.22 -11.97
N ARG A 100 9.07 14.51 -11.72
CA ARG A 100 10.41 15.05 -11.41
C ARG A 100 10.96 14.54 -10.07
N PHE A 101 10.07 14.11 -9.17
CA PHE A 101 10.45 13.60 -7.85
C PHE A 101 10.71 12.10 -7.83
N ARG A 102 10.45 11.38 -8.94
CA ARG A 102 10.72 9.95 -9.02
C ARG A 102 12.21 9.67 -8.78
N PRO A 103 12.55 8.65 -7.97
CA PRO A 103 13.94 8.27 -7.74
C PRO A 103 14.56 7.74 -9.03
N SER A 104 15.81 8.13 -9.31
CA SER A 104 16.56 7.67 -10.48
C SER A 104 17.44 6.44 -10.20
N ASN A 105 17.83 6.18 -8.95
CA ASN A 105 18.88 5.23 -8.60
C ASN A 105 18.46 4.15 -7.57
N ASP A 106 17.17 3.78 -7.51
CA ASP A 106 16.61 2.85 -6.49
C ASP A 106 16.86 3.27 -5.03
N GLU A 107 17.26 4.52 -4.81
CA GLU A 107 17.46 5.11 -3.49
C GLU A 107 16.60 6.35 -3.31
N LEU A 108 16.03 6.47 -2.12
CA LEU A 108 15.35 7.68 -1.67
C LEU A 108 15.40 7.83 -0.15
N THR A 109 15.22 9.07 0.29
CA THR A 109 14.85 9.38 1.68
C THR A 109 13.65 10.31 1.63
N LEU A 110 12.58 9.97 2.35
CA LEU A 110 11.45 10.83 2.63
C LEU A 110 11.52 11.24 4.11
N TYR A 111 11.46 12.54 4.37
CA TYR A 111 11.32 13.12 5.69
C TYR A 111 9.97 13.83 5.79
N VAL A 112 9.24 13.56 6.87
CA VAL A 112 7.99 14.23 7.22
C VAL A 112 8.06 14.59 8.70
N ARG A 113 8.00 15.90 9.01
CA ARG A 113 7.74 16.37 10.37
C ARG A 113 6.24 16.63 10.52
N ALA A 114 5.58 15.78 11.28
CA ALA A 114 4.14 15.80 11.47
C ALA A 114 3.79 15.85 12.95
N ARG A 115 2.62 16.38 13.27
CA ARG A 115 2.05 16.35 14.62
C ARG A 115 1.09 15.18 14.76
N LEU A 116 1.30 14.34 15.77
CA LEU A 116 0.42 13.23 16.13
C LEU A 116 -0.34 13.60 17.40
N GLU A 117 -1.66 13.75 17.34
CA GLU A 117 -2.47 14.10 18.52
C GLU A 117 -3.78 13.31 18.54
N GLY A 118 -4.25 13.06 19.76
CA GLY A 118 -5.50 12.36 20.00
C GLY A 118 -5.40 10.85 19.76
N PRO A 119 -6.55 10.15 19.76
CA PRO A 119 -6.59 8.70 19.58
C PRO A 119 -6.06 8.31 18.19
N PRO A 120 -5.57 7.06 18.01
CA PRO A 120 -5.13 6.56 16.71
C PRO A 120 -6.16 6.75 15.62
N GLN A 121 -5.72 7.25 14.48
CA GLN A 121 -6.56 7.60 13.34
C GLN A 121 -5.84 7.27 12.02
N GLU A 122 -6.62 6.95 10.99
CA GLU A 122 -6.07 6.72 9.66
C GLU A 122 -5.73 8.03 8.97
N GLY A 123 -4.58 8.10 8.31
CA GLY A 123 -4.41 8.99 7.17
C GLY A 123 -2.99 9.09 6.63
N THR A 124 -2.87 9.71 5.46
CA THR A 124 -1.66 9.75 4.65
C THR A 124 -1.05 11.14 4.68
N PHE A 125 0.28 11.20 4.90
CA PHE A 125 1.04 12.44 4.94
C PHE A 125 1.66 12.79 3.61
N PHE A 126 2.16 11.78 2.92
CA PHE A 126 2.81 11.88 1.63
C PHE A 126 2.28 10.75 0.74
N TYR A 127 1.94 11.10 -0.48
CA TYR A 127 1.59 10.15 -1.53
C TYR A 127 2.19 10.61 -2.85
N SER A 128 2.71 9.67 -3.61
CA SER A 128 3.13 9.85 -4.99
C SER A 128 2.94 8.54 -5.74
N ASP A 129 3.21 8.58 -7.03
CA ASP A 129 3.18 7.41 -7.90
C ASP A 129 4.31 6.37 -7.68
N PHE A 130 5.16 6.58 -6.67
CA PHE A 130 6.27 5.66 -6.33
C PHE A 130 6.38 5.39 -4.83
N LEU A 131 5.79 6.22 -3.98
CA LEU A 131 5.92 6.12 -2.53
C LEU A 131 4.72 6.73 -1.81
N SER A 132 4.30 6.13 -0.70
CA SER A 132 3.47 6.82 0.29
C SER A 132 4.05 6.67 1.70
N LEU A 133 3.65 7.57 2.59
CA LEU A 133 3.81 7.43 4.02
C LEU A 133 2.51 7.87 4.70
N GLY A 134 1.90 6.94 5.41
CA GLY A 134 0.68 7.17 6.18
C GLY A 134 0.69 6.41 7.49
N ILE A 135 -0.34 6.63 8.28
CA ILE A 135 -0.57 5.93 9.54
C ILE A 135 -1.98 5.34 9.57
N TYR A 136 -2.11 4.23 10.28
CA TYR A 136 -3.35 3.47 10.42
C TYR A 136 -3.57 3.10 11.89
N PRO A 137 -4.82 3.13 12.40
CA PRO A 137 -5.12 2.68 13.75
C PRO A 137 -4.76 1.21 13.92
N CYS A 138 -4.03 0.88 14.99
CA CYS A 138 -3.70 -0.47 15.40
C CYS A 138 -3.83 -0.55 16.92
N GLY A 139 -5.03 -0.93 17.39
CA GLY A 139 -5.38 -0.86 18.81
C GLY A 139 -5.32 0.57 19.33
N ASP A 140 -4.53 0.79 20.37
CA ASP A 140 -4.28 2.09 21.02
C ASP A 140 -3.10 2.87 20.41
N LYS A 141 -2.52 2.38 19.30
CA LYS A 141 -1.36 2.98 18.63
C LYS A 141 -1.61 3.25 17.14
N ASN A 142 -0.73 4.05 16.55
CA ASN A 142 -0.68 4.28 15.12
C ASN A 142 0.39 3.37 14.48
N LEU A 143 0.00 2.52 13.54
CA LEU A 143 0.92 1.80 12.66
C LEU A 143 1.32 2.71 11.49
N ALA A 144 2.61 2.99 11.35
CA ALA A 144 3.13 3.61 10.14
C ALA A 144 3.16 2.58 9.00
N THR A 145 2.69 3.00 7.83
CA THR A 145 2.61 2.18 6.61
C THR A 145 3.12 2.98 5.42
N ALA A 146 3.67 2.29 4.43
CA ALA A 146 4.02 2.85 3.14
C ALA A 146 3.48 1.98 2.01
N PHE A 147 3.19 2.60 0.88
CA PHE A 147 3.27 1.92 -0.40
C PHE A 147 4.61 2.23 -1.04
N VAL A 148 5.22 1.22 -1.63
CA VAL A 148 6.47 1.37 -2.38
C VAL A 148 6.24 0.80 -3.77
N GLY A 149 6.34 1.64 -4.79
CA GLY A 149 6.33 1.17 -6.17
C GLY A 149 7.56 0.29 -6.41
N ALA A 150 7.35 -0.94 -6.88
CA ALA A 150 8.39 -1.95 -6.99
C ALA A 150 8.41 -2.57 -8.40
N ARG A 151 9.62 -2.86 -8.90
CA ARG A 151 9.83 -3.71 -10.08
C ARG A 151 9.82 -5.16 -9.64
N VAL A 152 8.76 -5.88 -9.98
CA VAL A 152 8.58 -7.31 -9.69
C VAL A 152 8.79 -8.14 -10.97
N PRO A 153 9.03 -9.45 -10.90
CA PRO A 153 9.27 -10.27 -12.10
C PRO A 153 8.19 -10.15 -13.18
N GLY A 154 6.92 -9.94 -12.80
CA GLY A 154 5.80 -9.78 -13.71
C GLY A 154 5.59 -8.36 -14.27
N GLY A 155 6.34 -7.36 -13.80
CA GLY A 155 6.18 -5.97 -14.23
C GLY A 155 6.44 -4.96 -13.13
N LYS A 156 5.48 -4.07 -12.90
CA LYS A 156 5.53 -3.05 -11.84
C LYS A 156 4.24 -3.10 -11.05
N ASN A 157 4.33 -2.98 -9.73
CA ASN A 157 3.18 -2.91 -8.85
C ASN A 157 3.49 -2.03 -7.63
N TYR A 158 2.49 -1.85 -6.77
CA TYR A 158 2.74 -1.36 -5.42
C TYR A 158 2.91 -2.52 -4.45
N ARG A 159 3.92 -2.40 -3.61
CA ARG A 159 4.08 -3.19 -2.40
C ARG A 159 3.52 -2.39 -1.24
N GLU A 160 2.61 -3.00 -0.48
CA GLU A 160 2.23 -2.50 0.83
C GLU A 160 3.28 -2.90 1.87
N VAL A 161 3.70 -1.93 2.68
CA VAL A 161 4.82 -2.06 3.61
C VAL A 161 4.38 -1.56 4.99
N PRO A 162 4.02 -2.46 5.93
CA PRO A 162 3.97 -2.08 7.33
C PRO A 162 5.38 -1.70 7.79
N LEU A 163 5.51 -0.59 8.52
CA LEU A 163 6.79 -0.07 8.99
C LEU A 163 6.99 -0.34 10.48
N ALA A 164 6.26 0.35 11.35
CA ALA A 164 6.36 0.19 12.81
C ALA A 164 5.20 0.87 13.54
N LEU A 165 4.92 0.44 14.77
CA LEU A 165 4.07 1.20 15.68
C LEU A 165 4.79 2.46 16.17
N LEU A 166 4.13 3.60 16.01
CA LEU A 166 4.61 4.90 16.48
C LEU A 166 4.37 5.05 17.98
N LYS A 167 5.20 5.89 18.63
CA LYS A 167 5.11 6.21 20.06
C LYS A 167 4.94 7.70 20.30
N GLY A 168 4.24 8.05 21.39
CA GLY A 168 4.13 9.42 21.85
C GLY A 168 3.15 10.28 21.05
N GLU A 169 2.99 11.51 21.51
CA GLU A 169 2.14 12.55 20.92
C GLU A 169 2.97 13.81 20.67
N GLY A 170 2.43 14.73 19.88
CA GLY A 170 3.05 15.99 19.49
C GLY A 170 3.84 15.89 18.18
N TRP A 171 4.75 16.84 17.98
CA TRP A 171 5.62 16.89 16.80
C TRP A 171 6.61 15.74 16.79
N THR A 172 6.62 14.98 15.69
CA THR A 172 7.50 13.84 15.49
C THR A 172 8.21 13.91 14.15
N ASP A 173 9.47 13.48 14.15
CA ASP A 173 10.34 13.45 12.98
C ASP A 173 10.28 12.04 12.36
N LEU A 174 9.56 11.88 11.24
CA LEU A 174 9.42 10.59 10.53
C LEU A 174 10.35 10.54 9.33
N ILE A 175 11.23 9.54 9.26
CA ILE A 175 12.18 9.39 8.16
C ILE A 175 12.08 7.96 7.60
N LEU A 176 11.70 7.85 6.33
CA LEU A 176 11.65 6.61 5.57
C LEU A 176 12.79 6.61 4.54
N THR A 177 13.70 5.65 4.64
CA THR A 177 14.78 5.46 3.67
C THR A 177 14.55 4.18 2.89
N VAL A 178 14.71 4.24 1.57
CA VAL A 178 14.78 3.07 0.70
C VAL A 178 16.10 3.13 -0.05
N GLY A 179 16.85 2.03 -0.06
CA GLY A 179 18.18 1.96 -0.65
C GLY A 179 19.10 1.06 0.17
N GLN A 180 20.34 0.88 -0.28
CA GLN A 180 21.30 -0.01 0.42
C GLN A 180 20.72 -1.42 0.72
N GLY A 181 19.97 -1.98 -0.22
CA GLY A 181 19.35 -3.30 -0.09
C GLY A 181 18.15 -3.38 0.85
N GLY A 182 17.57 -2.27 1.31
CA GLY A 182 16.21 -2.34 1.86
C GLY A 182 15.59 -1.06 2.38
N ILE A 183 14.65 -1.23 3.29
CA ILE A 183 13.87 -0.14 3.90
C ILE A 183 14.32 0.04 5.34
N ALA A 184 14.45 1.29 5.79
CA ALA A 184 14.56 1.64 7.19
C ALA A 184 13.60 2.78 7.54
N PHE A 185 13.06 2.73 8.74
CA PHE A 185 12.12 3.72 9.24
C PHE A 185 12.55 4.24 10.61
N TRP A 186 12.56 5.56 10.76
CA TRP A 186 12.99 6.26 11.95
C TRP A 186 11.87 7.15 12.48
N GLN A 187 11.78 7.21 13.80
CA GLN A 187 10.97 8.17 14.53
C GLN A 187 11.87 8.89 15.54
N ASP A 188 12.00 10.21 15.45
CA ASP A 188 12.67 11.04 16.46
C ASP A 188 14.11 10.60 16.79
N GLY A 189 14.84 10.08 15.80
CA GLY A 189 16.21 9.59 15.93
C GLY A 189 16.32 8.12 16.39
N VAL A 190 15.20 7.43 16.63
CA VAL A 190 15.16 6.00 16.92
C VAL A 190 14.80 5.23 15.65
N ARG A 191 15.64 4.28 15.23
CA ARG A 191 15.30 3.37 14.13
C ARG A 191 14.30 2.34 14.65
N LEU A 192 13.08 2.39 14.14
CA LEU A 192 12.00 1.50 14.52
C LEU A 192 11.97 0.23 13.67
N ALA A 193 12.33 0.32 12.38
CA ALA A 193 12.32 -0.82 11.48
C ALA A 193 13.51 -0.83 10.52
N ARG A 194 13.95 -2.03 10.15
CA ARG A 194 14.89 -2.31 9.05
C ARG A 194 14.60 -3.71 8.51
N PHE A 195 14.30 -3.80 7.22
CA PHE A 195 14.14 -5.09 6.54
C PHE A 195 14.60 -5.00 5.07
N PRO A 196 14.94 -6.12 4.44
CA PRO A 196 15.34 -6.14 3.04
C PRO A 196 14.26 -5.63 2.09
N LEU A 197 14.68 -5.05 0.97
CA LEU A 197 13.83 -4.82 -0.20
C LEU A 197 14.57 -5.45 -1.38
N THR A 198 14.05 -6.55 -1.89
CA THR A 198 14.73 -7.32 -2.96
C THR A 198 14.37 -6.83 -4.37
N HIS A 199 13.56 -5.77 -4.47
CA HIS A 199 13.00 -5.25 -5.70
C HIS A 199 13.42 -3.80 -5.89
N GLY A 200 13.79 -3.42 -7.12
CA GLY A 200 14.12 -2.03 -7.46
C GLY A 200 12.88 -1.14 -7.40
N LEU A 201 13.07 0.16 -7.16
CA LEU A 201 11.97 1.11 -7.06
C LEU A 201 11.31 1.34 -8.42
N SER A 202 10.03 1.66 -8.45
CA SER A 202 9.36 2.04 -9.70
C SER A 202 8.25 3.04 -9.48
N ALA A 203 7.78 3.63 -10.57
CA ALA A 203 6.46 4.23 -10.65
C ALA A 203 5.59 3.32 -11.54
N PRO A 204 4.66 2.53 -10.97
CA PRO A 204 3.83 1.59 -11.73
C PRO A 204 2.95 2.27 -12.79
N PHE A 205 2.46 3.48 -12.50
CA PHE A 205 1.76 4.36 -13.43
C PHE A 205 2.02 5.82 -13.07
N ASP A 206 1.41 6.74 -13.82
CA ASP A 206 1.47 8.17 -13.56
C ASP A 206 0.34 8.57 -12.61
N ASP A 207 0.67 9.27 -11.52
CA ASP A 207 -0.31 9.80 -10.55
C ASP A 207 0.20 11.13 -9.97
N ASP A 208 -0.68 11.82 -9.25
CA ASP A 208 -0.36 13.07 -8.58
C ASP A 208 0.52 12.85 -7.34
N LEU A 209 1.22 13.90 -6.92
CA LEU A 209 1.89 13.96 -5.62
C LEU A 209 1.03 14.76 -4.66
N VAL A 210 0.76 14.20 -3.48
CA VAL A 210 -0.19 14.75 -2.52
C VAL A 210 0.45 14.81 -1.14
N LEU A 211 0.28 15.96 -0.48
CA LEU A 211 0.69 16.18 0.90
C LEU A 211 -0.53 16.54 1.75
N GLY A 212 -0.63 16.01 2.97
CA GLY A 212 -1.65 16.48 3.89
C GLY A 212 -2.01 15.52 5.02
N GLY A 213 -3.30 15.47 5.33
CA GLY A 213 -3.90 14.57 6.32
C GLY A 213 -5.16 13.96 5.74
N PHE A 214 -5.01 13.17 4.68
CA PHE A 214 -6.15 12.68 3.92
C PHE A 214 -6.26 11.16 3.97
N ARG A 215 -7.45 10.65 3.67
CA ARG A 215 -7.72 9.22 3.52
C ARG A 215 -7.85 8.88 2.05
N CYS A 216 -7.58 7.63 1.68
CA CYS A 216 -8.04 7.04 0.43
C CYS A 216 -9.33 6.25 0.72
N PRO A 217 -10.52 6.88 0.66
CA PRO A 217 -11.74 6.43 1.34
C PRO A 217 -12.54 5.30 0.70
N LYS A 218 -12.42 5.13 -0.62
CA LYS A 218 -13.41 4.36 -1.37
C LYS A 218 -12.72 3.15 -2.00
N PRO A 219 -12.91 1.96 -1.45
CA PRO A 219 -12.35 0.73 -2.00
C PRO A 219 -12.90 0.39 -3.40
N ASP A 220 -14.10 0.87 -3.76
CA ASP A 220 -14.86 0.25 -4.87
C ASP A 220 -15.14 1.17 -6.08
N THR A 221 -14.87 2.47 -5.96
CA THR A 221 -15.30 3.45 -6.97
C THR A 221 -14.12 4.15 -7.64
N TYR A 222 -13.70 3.63 -8.80
CA TYR A 222 -12.81 4.32 -9.73
C TYR A 222 -13.56 5.24 -10.71
N GLU A 223 -14.91 5.28 -10.68
CA GLU A 223 -15.70 6.12 -11.59
C GLU A 223 -15.49 7.63 -11.41
N THR A 224 -14.85 8.02 -10.33
CA THR A 224 -14.14 9.27 -10.19
C THR A 224 -12.96 8.98 -9.28
N CYS A 225 -11.75 9.43 -9.61
CA CYS A 225 -10.82 9.84 -8.57
C CYS A 225 -11.53 10.98 -7.82
N GLU A 226 -12.47 10.67 -6.94
CA GLU A 226 -12.94 11.63 -5.95
C GLU A 226 -11.74 11.79 -5.02
N PRO A 227 -11.01 12.90 -5.18
CA PRO A 227 -9.66 13.00 -4.69
C PRO A 227 -9.74 13.02 -3.16
N PHE A 228 -9.19 11.97 -2.55
CA PHE A 228 -8.86 11.86 -1.13
C PHE A 228 -9.97 12.32 -0.17
N ALA A 229 -10.75 11.39 0.39
CA ALA A 229 -11.74 11.77 1.40
C ALA A 229 -11.10 12.60 2.50
N ARG A 230 -11.89 13.61 2.85
CA ARG A 230 -11.67 14.51 3.97
C ARG A 230 -11.89 13.76 5.27
N PHE A 231 -10.90 13.01 5.72
CA PHE A 231 -10.90 12.46 7.07
C PHE A 231 -9.48 12.23 7.55
N ARG A 232 -8.99 13.24 8.27
CA ARG A 232 -7.94 13.26 9.28
C ARG A 232 -7.52 14.71 9.48
N GLU A 233 -7.24 15.09 10.72
CA GLU A 233 -6.47 16.31 10.99
C GLU A 233 -4.98 15.94 11.00
N ALA A 234 -4.18 16.62 10.18
CA ALA A 234 -2.73 16.47 10.23
C ALA A 234 -2.08 17.85 10.17
N ALA A 235 -1.24 18.16 11.14
CA ALA A 235 -0.35 19.30 11.04
C ALA A 235 1.01 18.85 10.50
N LEU A 236 1.50 19.51 9.46
CA LEU A 236 2.81 19.30 8.86
C LEU A 236 3.65 20.55 9.03
N ASP A 237 4.92 20.39 9.37
CA ASP A 237 5.91 21.49 9.49
C ASP A 237 6.90 21.46 8.32
N THR A 238 7.41 20.28 7.98
CA THR A 238 8.37 20.15 6.88
C THR A 238 8.20 18.80 6.20
N VAL A 239 8.21 18.79 4.87
CA VAL A 239 8.31 17.57 4.08
C VAL A 239 9.49 17.71 3.13
N ALA A 240 10.35 16.71 3.06
CA ALA A 240 11.50 16.73 2.15
C ALA A 240 11.78 15.35 1.57
N LEU A 241 12.26 15.34 0.32
CA LEU A 241 12.56 14.13 -0.44
C LEU A 241 13.94 14.24 -1.08
N TRP A 242 14.74 13.17 -0.99
CA TRP A 242 16.02 13.02 -1.67
C TRP A 242 16.05 11.77 -2.53
N HIS A 243 16.87 11.76 -3.57
CA HIS A 243 17.16 10.59 -4.42
C HIS A 243 18.39 9.81 -3.95
N ARG A 244 18.58 9.74 -2.62
CA ARG A 244 19.68 9.05 -1.94
C ARG A 244 19.29 8.68 -0.52
N VAL A 245 19.97 7.70 0.06
CA VAL A 245 19.93 7.46 1.51
C VAL A 245 20.75 8.54 2.22
N LEU A 246 20.19 9.16 3.26
CA LEU A 246 20.90 10.17 4.04
C LEU A 246 21.87 9.55 5.05
N GLU A 247 23.02 10.20 5.23
CA GLU A 247 24.01 9.80 6.23
C GLU A 247 23.49 10.00 7.68
N PRO A 248 23.95 9.19 8.65
CA PRO A 248 23.50 9.25 10.05
C PRO A 248 23.57 10.65 10.68
N ALA A 249 24.60 11.43 10.36
CA ALA A 249 24.75 12.80 10.88
C ALA A 249 23.59 13.71 10.42
N ARG A 250 23.11 13.54 9.19
CA ARG A 250 22.01 14.33 8.64
C ARG A 250 20.65 13.85 9.17
N ILE A 251 20.46 12.54 9.33
CA ILE A 251 19.29 11.98 10.04
C ILE A 251 19.21 12.55 11.47
N SER A 252 20.33 12.57 12.20
CA SER A 252 20.39 13.16 13.55
C SER A 252 20.02 14.64 13.54
N ALA A 253 20.53 15.42 12.58
CA ALA A 253 20.21 16.84 12.45
C ALA A 253 18.72 17.08 12.16
N LEU A 254 18.10 16.29 11.28
CA LEU A 254 16.65 16.32 11.04
C LEU A 254 15.83 15.97 12.28
N CYS A 255 16.40 15.21 13.21
CA CYS A 255 15.79 14.90 14.51
C CYS A 255 16.20 15.88 15.63
N GLY A 256 16.58 17.12 15.28
CA GLY A 256 16.98 18.15 16.26
C GLY A 256 18.35 17.92 16.90
N GLY A 257 19.24 17.14 16.26
CA GLY A 257 20.55 16.78 16.79
C GLY A 257 20.54 15.66 17.82
N LYS A 258 19.44 14.91 17.94
CA LYS A 258 19.32 13.76 18.85
C LYS A 258 20.32 12.66 18.48
N ARG A 259 20.91 12.03 19.49
CA ARG A 259 21.73 10.83 19.29
C ARG A 259 20.88 9.70 18.71
N LEU A 260 21.33 9.13 17.60
CA LEU A 260 20.63 8.03 16.96
C LEU A 260 20.71 6.77 17.81
N SER A 261 19.62 6.01 17.84
CA SER A 261 19.52 4.72 18.51
C SER A 261 18.66 3.74 17.70
N VAL A 262 18.64 2.47 18.11
CA VAL A 262 17.84 1.42 17.48
C VAL A 262 16.89 0.85 18.52
N LYS A 263 15.61 0.70 18.16
CA LYS A 263 14.60 0.06 19.01
C LYS A 263 15.00 -1.40 19.28
N THR A 264 14.85 -1.87 20.52
CA THR A 264 14.86 -3.31 20.81
C THR A 264 13.63 -3.94 20.17
N GLN A 265 13.85 -4.98 19.35
CA GLN A 265 12.77 -5.64 18.63
C GLN A 265 11.85 -6.41 19.57
N ASP A 266 10.55 -6.39 19.25
CA ASP A 266 9.50 -7.17 19.90
C ASP A 266 8.79 -8.09 18.88
N ARG A 267 7.83 -8.89 19.36
CA ARG A 267 7.06 -9.82 18.51
C ARG A 267 6.28 -9.12 17.39
N PHE A 268 5.89 -7.86 17.58
CA PHE A 268 5.22 -7.10 16.53
C PHE A 268 6.22 -6.76 15.41
N ASP A 269 7.43 -6.35 15.76
CA ASP A 269 8.49 -6.09 14.78
C ASP A 269 8.86 -7.36 13.99
N GLU A 270 8.85 -8.53 14.64
CA GLU A 270 9.04 -9.83 13.99
C GLU A 270 7.92 -10.13 12.97
N ALA A 271 6.66 -9.87 13.32
CA ALA A 271 5.54 -10.03 12.39
C ALA A 271 5.58 -9.04 11.22
N VAL A 272 6.02 -7.79 11.46
CA VAL A 272 6.25 -6.82 10.37
C VAL A 272 7.36 -7.30 9.43
N ALA A 273 8.45 -7.84 9.97
CA ALA A 273 9.51 -8.43 9.16
C ALA A 273 9.00 -9.66 8.36
N ALA A 274 8.18 -10.50 8.99
CA ALA A 274 7.56 -11.65 8.34
C ALA A 274 6.59 -11.25 7.22
N TYR A 275 5.76 -10.23 7.41
CA TYR A 275 4.88 -9.68 6.37
C TYR A 275 5.68 -9.28 5.12
N ASN A 276 6.79 -8.58 5.35
CA ASN A 276 7.68 -8.16 4.28
C ASN A 276 8.38 -9.34 3.60
N ALA A 277 8.80 -10.35 4.36
CA ALA A 277 9.37 -11.58 3.82
C ALA A 277 8.34 -12.41 3.02
N PHE A 278 7.07 -12.40 3.45
CA PHE A 278 5.95 -13.06 2.76
C PHE A 278 5.74 -12.49 1.36
N TYR A 279 5.74 -11.16 1.23
CA TYR A 279 5.67 -10.51 -0.07
C TYR A 279 6.85 -10.91 -0.98
N ASP A 280 8.07 -10.88 -0.46
CA ASP A 280 9.25 -11.24 -1.25
C ASP A 280 9.26 -12.73 -1.64
N ALA A 281 8.76 -13.62 -0.76
CA ALA A 281 8.54 -15.02 -1.07
C ALA A 281 7.46 -15.21 -2.15
N SER A 282 6.40 -14.40 -2.12
CA SER A 282 5.33 -14.40 -3.12
C SER A 282 5.85 -14.02 -4.51
N CYS A 283 6.68 -12.97 -4.61
CA CYS A 283 7.32 -12.61 -5.88
C CYS A 283 8.24 -13.71 -6.43
N ARG A 284 8.83 -14.53 -5.54
CA ARG A 284 9.62 -15.72 -5.91
C ARG A 284 8.78 -16.99 -6.08
N ARG A 285 7.45 -16.92 -5.88
CA ARG A 285 6.51 -18.05 -5.93
C ARG A 285 6.90 -19.18 -4.96
N SER A 286 7.48 -18.83 -3.82
CA SER A 286 7.96 -19.78 -2.81
C SER A 286 6.86 -20.11 -1.81
N GLU A 287 6.22 -21.27 -1.98
CA GLU A 287 5.22 -21.77 -1.03
C GLU A 287 5.80 -21.91 0.38
N GLU A 288 7.01 -22.47 0.51
CA GLU A 288 7.69 -22.65 1.80
C GLU A 288 7.96 -21.31 2.50
N GLY A 289 8.53 -20.34 1.77
CA GLY A 289 8.80 -19.01 2.33
C GLY A 289 7.54 -18.26 2.77
N CYS A 290 6.45 -18.38 1.98
CA CYS A 290 5.15 -17.82 2.35
C CYS A 290 4.58 -18.50 3.59
N ARG A 291 4.61 -19.83 3.66
CA ARG A 291 4.10 -20.59 4.81
C ARG A 291 4.85 -20.26 6.11
N ASP A 292 6.19 -20.14 6.05
CA ASP A 292 7.01 -19.84 7.22
C ASP A 292 6.73 -18.42 7.74
N ALA A 293 6.69 -17.44 6.84
CA ALA A 293 6.35 -16.06 7.19
C ALA A 293 4.89 -15.94 7.71
N TRP A 294 3.95 -16.64 7.07
CA TRP A 294 2.56 -16.73 7.50
C TRP A 294 2.43 -17.22 8.93
N LYS A 295 3.19 -18.26 9.30
CA LYS A 295 3.17 -18.83 10.65
C LYS A 295 3.58 -17.80 11.70
N VAL A 296 4.64 -17.01 11.45
CA VAL A 296 5.09 -15.95 12.38
C VAL A 296 3.99 -14.91 12.59
N MET A 297 3.36 -14.45 11.50
CA MET A 297 2.26 -13.49 11.59
C MET A 297 1.05 -14.10 12.32
N ALA A 298 0.68 -15.35 12.01
CA ALA A 298 -0.44 -16.04 12.63
C ALA A 298 -0.21 -16.28 14.13
N ASP A 299 1.03 -16.52 14.56
CA ASP A 299 1.40 -16.68 15.96
C ASP A 299 1.32 -15.36 16.75
N LEU A 300 1.56 -14.21 16.13
CA LEU A 300 1.23 -12.90 16.74
C LEU A 300 -0.28 -12.72 16.83
N ALA A 301 -1.01 -13.03 15.75
CA ALA A 301 -2.45 -12.82 15.68
C ALA A 301 -3.24 -13.58 16.77
N LYS A 302 -2.73 -14.74 17.23
CA LYS A 302 -3.30 -15.51 18.34
C LYS A 302 -3.29 -14.79 19.70
N GLU A 303 -2.49 -13.73 19.84
CA GLU A 303 -2.46 -12.92 21.07
C GLU A 303 -3.67 -11.98 21.19
N ASP A 304 -4.40 -11.73 20.09
CA ASP A 304 -5.61 -10.92 20.12
C ASP A 304 -6.79 -11.72 20.69
N PRO A 305 -7.31 -11.37 21.89
CA PRO A 305 -8.41 -12.09 22.52
C PRO A 305 -9.74 -11.95 21.77
N ALA A 306 -9.88 -10.96 20.88
CA ALA A 306 -11.08 -10.78 20.06
C ALA A 306 -11.03 -11.59 18.75
N ARG A 307 -9.90 -12.23 18.44
CA ARG A 307 -9.71 -12.91 17.16
C ARG A 307 -10.47 -14.25 17.10
N PRO A 308 -11.21 -14.53 16.01
CA PRO A 308 -11.79 -15.86 15.76
C PRO A 308 -10.71 -16.95 15.70
N VAL A 309 -10.91 -18.04 16.45
CA VAL A 309 -9.90 -19.12 16.58
C VAL A 309 -10.08 -20.28 15.58
N TRP A 310 -11.23 -20.38 14.92
CA TRP A 310 -11.56 -21.46 13.95
C TRP A 310 -11.88 -20.95 12.54
N HIS A 311 -11.90 -19.64 12.33
CA HIS A 311 -12.20 -19.05 11.03
C HIS A 311 -10.91 -18.56 10.36
N LEU A 312 -10.84 -18.73 9.04
CA LEU A 312 -9.81 -18.09 8.24
C LEU A 312 -9.83 -16.58 8.49
N THR A 313 -8.68 -16.04 8.86
CA THR A 313 -8.49 -14.64 9.19
C THR A 313 -7.10 -14.23 8.71
N GLN A 314 -6.97 -13.01 8.20
CA GLN A 314 -5.68 -12.41 7.89
C GLN A 314 -4.87 -12.23 9.17
N PRO A 315 -3.64 -12.76 9.28
CA PRO A 315 -2.84 -12.68 10.50
C PRO A 315 -2.35 -11.26 10.75
N PHE A 316 -2.30 -10.45 9.70
CA PHE A 316 -1.92 -9.05 9.75
C PHE A 316 -2.74 -8.29 8.71
N GLY A 317 -3.54 -7.30 9.11
CA GLY A 317 -4.41 -6.55 8.19
C GLY A 317 -5.88 -6.95 8.21
N SER A 318 -6.58 -6.66 7.12
CA SER A 318 -8.02 -6.92 6.97
C SER A 318 -8.28 -8.09 6.03
N ILE A 319 -9.27 -8.94 6.35
CA ILE A 319 -9.80 -9.93 5.40
C ILE A 319 -11.07 -9.37 4.77
N PHE A 320 -11.20 -9.53 3.46
CA PHE A 320 -12.28 -8.98 2.64
C PHE A 320 -13.04 -10.12 1.96
N ASP A 321 -13.80 -9.79 0.92
CA ASP A 321 -14.66 -10.74 0.21
C ASP A 321 -13.87 -11.98 -0.24
N PRO A 322 -14.39 -13.19 0.01
CA PRO A 322 -13.78 -14.42 -0.47
C PRO A 322 -14.04 -14.58 -1.97
N CYS A 323 -13.04 -15.07 -2.68
CA CYS A 323 -13.16 -15.33 -4.11
C CYS A 323 -12.30 -16.51 -4.55
N GLY A 324 -12.50 -16.94 -5.80
CA GLY A 324 -11.70 -18.01 -6.40
C GLY A 324 -11.72 -19.32 -5.60
N ALA A 325 -12.85 -19.63 -4.96
CA ALA A 325 -12.98 -20.87 -4.21
C ALA A 325 -12.87 -22.06 -5.17
N PHE A 326 -11.82 -22.87 -5.02
CA PHE A 326 -11.50 -23.92 -5.99
C PHE A 326 -10.81 -25.11 -5.33
N TYR A 327 -11.19 -26.34 -5.71
CA TYR A 327 -10.50 -27.55 -5.27
C TYR A 327 -9.58 -28.05 -6.38
N TYR A 328 -8.28 -28.04 -6.13
CA TYR A 328 -7.27 -28.39 -7.13
C TYR A 328 -6.04 -28.99 -6.45
N GLY A 329 -5.40 -29.96 -7.10
CA GLY A 329 -4.16 -30.56 -6.58
C GLY A 329 -4.27 -31.14 -5.16
N GLY A 330 -5.45 -31.62 -4.77
CA GLY A 330 -5.70 -32.19 -3.44
C GLY A 330 -5.90 -31.18 -2.31
N ARG A 331 -6.08 -29.89 -2.62
CA ARG A 331 -6.28 -28.81 -1.65
C ARG A 331 -7.47 -27.93 -2.03
N TYR A 332 -8.12 -27.38 -1.02
CA TYR A 332 -9.08 -26.29 -1.16
C TYR A 332 -8.32 -24.97 -1.19
N HIS A 333 -8.67 -24.10 -2.13
CA HIS A 333 -8.10 -22.78 -2.30
C HIS A 333 -9.18 -21.72 -2.14
N VAL A 334 -8.84 -20.60 -1.53
CA VAL A 334 -9.67 -19.39 -1.48
C VAL A 334 -8.76 -18.17 -1.52
N PHE A 335 -9.27 -17.09 -2.09
CA PHE A 335 -8.55 -15.84 -2.27
C PHE A 335 -9.30 -14.71 -1.57
N SER A 336 -8.57 -13.66 -1.20
CA SER A 336 -9.13 -12.43 -0.64
C SER A 336 -8.20 -11.27 -0.99
N TYR A 337 -8.62 -10.04 -0.76
CA TYR A 337 -7.83 -8.87 -1.10
C TYR A 337 -6.61 -8.72 -0.18
N HIS A 338 -5.45 -8.49 -0.78
CA HIS A 338 -4.23 -8.16 -0.06
C HIS A 338 -4.26 -6.69 0.37
N SER A 339 -4.63 -6.45 1.63
CA SER A 339 -4.39 -5.16 2.25
C SER A 339 -4.29 -5.16 3.78
N ILE A 340 -3.26 -4.48 4.31
CA ILE A 340 -3.17 -4.11 5.74
C ILE A 340 -4.05 -2.91 6.08
N ARG A 341 -4.48 -2.17 5.06
CA ARG A 341 -5.30 -0.97 5.13
C ARG A 341 -6.72 -1.38 4.71
N TYR A 342 -7.76 -0.73 5.21
CA TYR A 342 -9.13 -1.06 4.79
C TYR A 342 -9.41 -0.48 3.38
N THR A 343 -8.64 -0.91 2.37
CA THR A 343 -8.63 -0.36 1.01
C THR A 343 -8.35 -1.45 -0.02
N LEU A 344 -9.04 -1.38 -1.16
CA LEU A 344 -8.81 -2.28 -2.30
C LEU A 344 -7.89 -1.65 -3.36
N LYS A 345 -7.41 -0.42 -3.12
CA LYS A 345 -6.55 0.29 -4.07
C LYS A 345 -5.20 -0.41 -4.17
N TYR A 346 -4.83 -0.82 -5.38
CA TYR A 346 -3.62 -1.57 -5.71
C TYR A 346 -3.59 -3.01 -5.19
N SER A 347 -4.73 -3.52 -4.74
CA SER A 347 -4.79 -4.83 -4.12
C SER A 347 -4.63 -5.94 -5.15
N SER A 348 -3.58 -6.73 -4.93
CA SER A 348 -3.45 -8.10 -5.42
C SER A 348 -4.33 -9.02 -4.56
N LEU A 349 -4.38 -10.31 -4.88
CA LEU A 349 -5.14 -11.26 -4.08
C LEU A 349 -4.21 -12.12 -3.19
N ASP A 350 -4.48 -12.11 -1.89
CA ASP A 350 -3.94 -13.11 -0.97
C ASP A 350 -4.54 -14.48 -1.29
N HIS A 351 -3.70 -15.49 -1.27
CA HIS A 351 -4.05 -16.87 -1.57
C HIS A 351 -3.97 -17.72 -0.31
N TYR A 352 -5.01 -18.50 -0.05
CA TYR A 352 -5.07 -19.43 1.06
C TYR A 352 -5.32 -20.83 0.55
N ALA A 353 -4.62 -21.81 1.12
CA ALA A 353 -4.87 -23.22 0.85
C ALA A 353 -5.13 -24.00 2.13
N SER A 354 -5.99 -25.01 2.05
CA SER A 354 -6.34 -25.91 3.15
C SER A 354 -6.53 -27.34 2.65
N PRO A 355 -6.09 -28.36 3.40
CA PRO A 355 -6.39 -29.75 3.07
C PRO A 355 -7.83 -30.14 3.44
N ASP A 356 -8.52 -29.38 4.30
CA ASP A 356 -9.75 -29.82 4.96
C ASP A 356 -10.78 -28.72 5.25
N LEU A 357 -10.62 -27.53 4.64
CA LEU A 357 -11.42 -26.32 4.85
C LEU A 357 -11.33 -25.71 6.27
N LEU A 358 -10.48 -26.24 7.15
CA LEU A 358 -10.31 -25.76 8.52
C LEU A 358 -8.90 -25.24 8.78
N HIS A 359 -7.87 -25.99 8.36
CA HIS A 359 -6.47 -25.64 8.58
C HIS A 359 -5.92 -24.87 7.38
N TRP A 360 -5.96 -23.54 7.45
CA TRP A 360 -5.55 -22.67 6.36
C TRP A 360 -4.09 -22.21 6.49
N THR A 361 -3.40 -22.14 5.35
CA THR A 361 -2.04 -21.60 5.22
C THR A 361 -2.01 -20.51 4.15
N GLY A 362 -1.30 -19.42 4.42
CA GLY A 362 -1.01 -18.38 3.42
C GLY A 362 -0.05 -18.89 2.35
N MET A 363 -0.44 -18.71 1.10
CA MET A 363 0.27 -19.08 -0.12
C MET A 363 0.77 -17.81 -0.82
N PRO A 364 1.63 -17.90 -1.85
CA PRO A 364 2.04 -16.73 -2.63
C PRO A 364 0.87 -15.85 -3.05
N ILE A 365 0.98 -14.54 -2.84
CA ILE A 365 0.02 -13.53 -3.32
C ILE A 365 -0.10 -13.69 -4.84
N ALA A 366 -1.31 -14.00 -5.32
CA ALA A 366 -1.58 -14.28 -6.72
C ALA A 366 -3.09 -14.17 -7.02
N PRO A 367 -3.50 -13.58 -8.16
CA PRO A 367 -2.70 -12.78 -9.08
C PRO A 367 -2.20 -11.47 -8.45
N MET A 368 -1.03 -11.02 -8.91
CA MET A 368 -0.45 -9.71 -8.55
C MET A 368 -1.00 -8.60 -9.47
N THR A 369 -1.08 -7.35 -9.02
CA THR A 369 -1.45 -6.17 -9.85
C THR A 369 -0.29 -5.69 -10.74
N ASP A 370 0.22 -6.56 -11.62
CA ASP A 370 1.48 -6.38 -12.35
C ASP A 370 1.32 -6.13 -13.86
N SER A 371 0.09 -5.93 -14.35
CA SER A 371 -0.19 -5.75 -15.78
C SER A 371 -1.08 -4.53 -16.07
N ASP A 372 -1.07 -4.04 -17.31
CA ASP A 372 -1.87 -2.87 -17.69
C ASP A 372 -3.39 -3.05 -17.55
N CYS A 373 -3.86 -4.30 -17.52
CA CYS A 373 -5.27 -4.63 -17.34
C CYS A 373 -5.73 -4.67 -15.87
N ASP A 374 -4.80 -4.65 -14.91
CA ASP A 374 -5.11 -4.80 -13.48
C ASP A 374 -4.24 -3.96 -12.52
N VAL A 375 -3.36 -3.11 -13.03
CA VAL A 375 -2.38 -2.33 -12.23
C VAL A 375 -3.00 -1.49 -11.11
N PHE A 376 -4.29 -1.15 -11.21
CA PHE A 376 -4.96 -0.38 -10.17
C PHE A 376 -5.64 -1.24 -9.12
N CYS A 377 -6.17 -2.41 -9.45
CA CYS A 377 -6.81 -3.34 -8.52
C CYS A 377 -7.20 -4.63 -9.26
N ILE A 378 -7.12 -5.77 -8.55
CA ILE A 378 -7.82 -7.01 -8.92
C ILE A 378 -9.00 -7.18 -7.97
N TYR A 379 -10.20 -7.17 -8.54
CA TYR A 379 -11.45 -7.48 -7.84
C TYR A 379 -11.68 -8.99 -7.83
N LEU A 380 -12.93 -9.43 -7.70
CA LEU A 380 -13.20 -10.84 -7.65
C LEU A 380 -12.66 -11.63 -8.82
N LEU A 381 -12.29 -12.86 -8.48
CA LEU A 381 -11.76 -13.85 -9.37
C LEU A 381 -12.58 -15.14 -9.30
N ASN A 382 -12.75 -15.79 -10.45
CA ASN A 382 -13.35 -17.10 -10.59
C ASN A 382 -12.40 -18.04 -11.34
N HIS A 383 -12.17 -19.25 -10.79
CA HIS A 383 -11.35 -20.29 -11.42
C HIS A 383 -12.20 -21.33 -12.12
N PHE A 384 -11.63 -21.91 -13.18
CA PHE A 384 -12.19 -23.04 -13.92
C PHE A 384 -11.08 -23.78 -14.69
N ILE A 385 -11.38 -24.99 -15.15
CA ILE A 385 -10.52 -25.74 -16.07
C ILE A 385 -11.09 -25.57 -17.48
N ASP A 386 -10.30 -25.09 -18.43
CA ASP A 386 -10.76 -24.89 -19.80
C ASP A 386 -10.86 -26.19 -20.62
N ASP A 387 -11.32 -26.09 -21.88
CA ASP A 387 -11.50 -27.25 -22.77
C ASP A 387 -10.17 -27.96 -23.11
N LYS A 388 -9.01 -27.35 -22.83
CA LYS A 388 -7.66 -27.92 -23.01
C LYS A 388 -7.13 -28.57 -21.74
N GLY A 389 -7.82 -28.42 -20.60
CA GLY A 389 -7.37 -28.89 -19.30
C GLY A 389 -6.50 -27.89 -18.55
N ASP A 390 -6.37 -26.65 -19.04
CA ASP A 390 -5.56 -25.61 -18.39
C ASP A 390 -6.35 -24.96 -17.25
N LEU A 391 -5.67 -24.64 -16.14
CA LEU A 391 -6.25 -23.86 -15.05
C LEU A 391 -6.31 -22.39 -15.45
N ARG A 392 -7.53 -21.87 -15.57
CA ARG A 392 -7.83 -20.49 -15.93
C ARG A 392 -8.45 -19.74 -14.77
N ALA A 393 -8.29 -18.42 -14.81
CA ALA A 393 -9.06 -17.49 -14.01
C ALA A 393 -9.65 -16.41 -14.89
N LEU A 394 -10.92 -16.07 -14.67
CA LEU A 394 -11.52 -14.83 -15.17
C LEU A 394 -11.81 -13.96 -13.97
N TYR A 395 -11.34 -12.72 -13.99
CA TYR A 395 -11.52 -11.79 -12.88
C TYR A 395 -11.85 -10.38 -13.38
N THR A 396 -12.39 -9.56 -12.48
CA THR A 396 -12.54 -8.13 -12.74
C THR A 396 -11.22 -7.41 -12.48
N GLY A 397 -10.56 -6.96 -13.54
CA GLY A 397 -9.36 -6.14 -13.47
C GLY A 397 -9.68 -4.66 -13.64
N GLN A 398 -9.18 -3.81 -12.74
CA GLN A 398 -9.13 -2.38 -12.96
C GLN A 398 -7.76 -2.00 -13.52
N GLY A 399 -7.75 -1.70 -14.81
CA GLY A 399 -6.55 -1.33 -15.55
C GLY A 399 -6.60 0.08 -16.09
N LYS A 400 -5.62 0.41 -16.94
CA LYS A 400 -5.52 1.71 -17.64
C LYS A 400 -6.72 2.00 -18.56
N ASN A 401 -7.39 0.95 -19.03
CA ASN A 401 -8.51 1.04 -19.96
C ASN A 401 -9.88 0.90 -19.26
N GLY A 402 -9.93 0.98 -17.93
CA GLY A 402 -11.16 0.85 -17.15
C GLY A 402 -11.31 -0.52 -16.48
N LYS A 403 -12.52 -0.78 -15.99
CA LYS A 403 -12.90 -1.99 -15.26
C LYS A 403 -13.41 -3.04 -16.24
N THR A 404 -12.64 -4.12 -16.41
CA THR A 404 -12.86 -5.10 -17.49
C THR A 404 -12.72 -6.54 -16.99
N GLY A 405 -13.18 -7.51 -17.78
CA GLY A 405 -12.97 -8.93 -17.49
C GLY A 405 -11.63 -9.38 -18.08
N VAL A 406 -10.76 -9.85 -17.21
CA VAL A 406 -9.38 -10.27 -17.53
C VAL A 406 -9.28 -11.77 -17.42
N LEU A 407 -8.89 -12.42 -18.52
CA LEU A 407 -8.55 -13.84 -18.54
C LEU A 407 -7.07 -14.00 -18.19
N ALA A 408 -6.76 -15.01 -17.40
CA ALA A 408 -5.40 -15.37 -17.04
C ALA A 408 -5.25 -16.89 -16.88
N ARG A 409 -4.01 -17.36 -16.95
CA ARG A 409 -3.65 -18.78 -16.82
C ARG A 409 -2.69 -19.00 -15.66
N SER A 410 -2.88 -20.09 -14.92
CA SER A 410 -1.88 -20.59 -13.98
C SER A 410 -1.35 -21.95 -14.42
N ASP A 411 -0.03 -22.03 -14.56
CA ASP A 411 0.70 -23.26 -14.92
C ASP A 411 1.42 -23.89 -13.71
N ASP A 412 1.31 -23.26 -12.53
CA ASP A 412 2.08 -23.62 -11.32
C ASP A 412 1.18 -23.87 -10.10
N GLY A 413 -0.09 -24.22 -10.31
CA GLY A 413 -1.01 -24.57 -9.22
C GLY A 413 -1.49 -23.36 -8.43
N MET A 414 -1.75 -22.25 -9.13
CA MET A 414 -2.24 -20.97 -8.59
C MET A 414 -1.22 -20.17 -7.78
N LEU A 415 0.07 -20.50 -7.85
CA LEU A 415 1.14 -19.70 -7.23
C LEU A 415 1.44 -18.43 -8.03
N SER A 416 1.11 -18.42 -9.32
CA SER A 416 1.13 -17.23 -10.17
C SER A 416 0.15 -17.32 -11.33
N TYR A 417 -0.10 -16.17 -11.95
CA TYR A 417 -0.93 -16.03 -13.14
C TYR A 417 -0.17 -15.30 -14.24
N THR A 418 -0.26 -15.84 -15.45
CA THR A 418 0.37 -15.31 -16.66
C THR A 418 -0.69 -15.16 -17.75
N ASP A 419 -0.28 -14.67 -18.93
CA ASP A 419 -1.16 -14.49 -20.09
C ASP A 419 -2.39 -13.62 -19.79
N LYS A 420 -2.19 -12.57 -18.99
CA LYS A 420 -3.26 -11.66 -18.58
C LYS A 420 -3.65 -10.75 -19.75
N HIS A 421 -4.91 -10.83 -20.16
CA HIS A 421 -5.45 -9.93 -21.18
C HIS A 421 -6.97 -9.76 -21.03
N THR A 422 -7.46 -8.61 -21.48
CA THR A 422 -8.89 -8.27 -21.40
C THR A 422 -9.70 -9.01 -22.47
N VAL A 423 -10.72 -9.75 -22.03
CA VAL A 423 -11.68 -10.46 -22.90
C VAL A 423 -13.11 -9.88 -22.85
N LEU A 424 -13.48 -9.20 -21.76
CA LEU A 424 -14.75 -8.45 -21.62
C LEU A 424 -14.46 -6.95 -21.46
N LYS A 425 -14.50 -6.22 -22.58
CA LYS A 425 -14.01 -4.83 -22.68
C LYS A 425 -15.02 -3.77 -22.25
N GLU A 426 -16.32 -4.08 -22.32
CA GLU A 426 -17.37 -3.10 -22.03
C GLU A 426 -17.56 -2.90 -20.53
N TYR A 427 -17.75 -3.98 -19.80
CA TYR A 427 -17.77 -4.02 -18.35
C TYR A 427 -17.56 -5.45 -17.86
N HIS A 428 -17.09 -5.59 -16.63
CA HIS A 428 -17.16 -6.83 -15.87
C HIS A 428 -17.13 -6.49 -14.38
N HIS A 429 -18.03 -7.06 -13.62
CA HIS A 429 -18.12 -6.88 -12.18
C HIS A 429 -18.50 -8.20 -11.53
N ASP A 430 -17.49 -8.84 -10.94
CA ASP A 430 -17.62 -9.98 -10.06
C ASP A 430 -18.17 -11.26 -10.69
N GLY A 431 -17.84 -11.49 -11.97
CA GLY A 431 -18.50 -12.55 -12.72
C GLY A 431 -18.13 -13.99 -12.33
N HIS A 432 -19.06 -14.90 -12.65
CA HIS A 432 -18.93 -16.33 -12.43
C HIS A 432 -19.00 -17.08 -13.76
N VAL A 433 -17.90 -17.76 -14.12
CA VAL A 433 -17.75 -18.51 -15.37
C VAL A 433 -18.19 -19.95 -15.20
N PHE A 434 -18.91 -20.47 -16.18
CA PHE A 434 -19.27 -21.88 -16.24
C PHE A 434 -19.39 -22.37 -17.69
N ARG A 435 -19.23 -23.68 -17.86
CA ARG A 435 -19.42 -24.38 -19.14
C ARG A 435 -20.84 -24.93 -19.21
N HIS A 436 -21.54 -24.70 -20.32
CA HIS A 436 -22.83 -25.35 -20.57
C HIS A 436 -22.96 -25.73 -22.05
N GLY A 437 -23.24 -27.00 -22.34
CA GLY A 437 -23.31 -27.49 -23.73
C GLY A 437 -21.98 -27.36 -24.47
N ASP A 438 -21.97 -26.63 -25.59
CA ASP A 438 -20.80 -26.36 -26.44
C ASP A 438 -20.23 -24.94 -26.27
N ARG A 439 -20.79 -24.11 -25.38
CA ARG A 439 -20.32 -22.76 -25.07
C ARG A 439 -19.86 -22.56 -23.62
N TRP A 440 -19.05 -21.52 -23.44
CA TRP A 440 -18.72 -20.91 -22.16
C TRP A 440 -19.70 -19.77 -21.86
N TYR A 441 -19.99 -19.58 -20.58
CA TYR A 441 -20.85 -18.52 -20.09
C TYR A 441 -20.19 -17.81 -18.91
N THR A 442 -20.48 -16.52 -18.76
CA THR A 442 -20.25 -15.80 -17.51
C THR A 442 -21.49 -15.00 -17.16
N ILE A 443 -21.84 -14.98 -15.89
CA ILE A 443 -22.80 -14.00 -15.36
C ILE A 443 -22.03 -12.90 -14.66
N THR A 444 -22.40 -11.64 -14.87
CA THR A 444 -21.73 -10.49 -14.26
C THR A 444 -22.76 -9.42 -13.90
N SER A 445 -22.50 -8.66 -12.84
CA SER A 445 -23.33 -7.49 -12.52
C SER A 445 -23.00 -6.35 -13.48
N ARG A 446 -24.02 -5.65 -14.01
CA ARG A 446 -23.83 -4.32 -14.59
C ARG A 446 -24.21 -3.28 -13.53
N LEU A 447 -23.20 -2.79 -12.82
CA LEU A 447 -23.43 -1.90 -11.69
C LEU A 447 -24.12 -0.60 -12.09
N SER A 448 -25.27 -0.33 -11.48
CA SER A 448 -25.93 0.97 -11.45
C SER A 448 -26.04 1.53 -10.03
N LYS A 449 -25.43 0.85 -9.04
CA LYS A 449 -25.48 1.18 -7.61
C LYS A 449 -26.93 1.22 -7.09
N GLY A 450 -27.80 0.35 -7.63
CA GLY A 450 -29.24 0.35 -7.36
C GLY A 450 -30.01 1.56 -7.92
N MET A 451 -29.38 2.43 -8.72
CA MET A 451 -29.98 3.67 -9.19
C MET A 451 -30.79 3.53 -10.49
N ARG A 452 -31.02 2.31 -11.00
CA ARG A 452 -31.90 2.09 -12.16
C ARG A 452 -33.31 2.66 -11.95
N PRO A 453 -33.97 3.20 -12.99
CA PRO A 453 -35.31 3.76 -12.85
C PRO A 453 -36.35 2.78 -12.30
N GLY A 454 -37.35 3.29 -11.59
CA GLY A 454 -38.45 2.49 -11.05
C GLY A 454 -38.01 1.58 -9.90
N ASN A 455 -38.52 0.35 -9.88
CA ASN A 455 -38.23 -0.65 -8.85
C ASN A 455 -37.12 -1.64 -9.25
N LEU A 456 -36.33 -1.35 -10.29
CA LEU A 456 -35.27 -2.23 -10.77
C LEU A 456 -33.95 -1.97 -10.02
N GLY A 457 -33.28 -3.04 -9.61
CA GLY A 457 -31.90 -3.03 -9.16
C GLY A 457 -30.92 -3.29 -10.30
N ASP A 458 -29.64 -3.39 -9.94
CA ASP A 458 -28.53 -3.77 -10.80
C ASP A 458 -28.84 -5.11 -11.49
N PRO A 459 -28.71 -5.18 -12.82
CA PRO A 459 -28.96 -6.41 -13.55
C PRO A 459 -27.75 -7.34 -13.49
N VAL A 460 -28.06 -8.62 -13.40
CA VAL A 460 -27.16 -9.74 -13.67
C VAL A 460 -27.29 -10.07 -15.14
N MET A 461 -26.18 -9.90 -15.86
CA MET A 461 -26.10 -10.04 -17.30
C MET A 461 -25.43 -11.36 -17.64
N LEU A 462 -26.01 -12.11 -18.57
CA LEU A 462 -25.43 -13.33 -19.12
C LEU A 462 -24.64 -13.00 -20.38
N TRP A 463 -23.41 -13.49 -20.42
CA TRP A 463 -22.54 -13.45 -21.58
C TRP A 463 -22.20 -14.86 -22.02
N SER A 464 -22.02 -15.07 -23.32
CA SER A 464 -21.57 -16.35 -23.87
C SER A 464 -20.31 -16.19 -24.73
N SER A 465 -19.50 -17.23 -24.79
CA SER A 465 -18.30 -17.29 -25.63
C SER A 465 -18.09 -18.70 -26.16
N PRO A 466 -17.68 -18.87 -27.44
CA PRO A 466 -17.27 -20.16 -27.95
C PRO A 466 -15.86 -20.58 -27.51
N ASP A 467 -15.03 -19.63 -27.06
CA ASP A 467 -13.58 -19.81 -26.96
C ASP A 467 -12.91 -19.12 -25.74
N LEU A 468 -13.70 -18.52 -24.84
CA LEU A 468 -13.28 -17.67 -23.71
C LEU A 468 -12.65 -16.32 -24.09
N GLU A 469 -12.43 -16.09 -25.37
CA GLU A 469 -11.78 -14.90 -25.91
C GLU A 469 -12.82 -13.89 -26.40
N ASN A 470 -13.80 -14.39 -27.15
CA ASN A 470 -14.82 -13.60 -27.82
C ASN A 470 -16.14 -13.74 -27.09
N TRP A 471 -16.51 -12.72 -26.32
CA TRP A 471 -17.73 -12.71 -25.53
C TRP A 471 -18.85 -11.90 -26.20
N THR A 472 -20.06 -12.46 -26.17
CA THR A 472 -21.30 -11.80 -26.61
C THR A 472 -22.24 -11.63 -25.43
N GLU A 473 -22.74 -10.43 -25.20
CA GLU A 473 -23.79 -10.19 -24.21
C GLU A 473 -25.11 -10.74 -24.74
N GLU A 474 -25.73 -11.64 -24.00
CA GLU A 474 -26.96 -12.33 -24.43
C GLU A 474 -28.21 -11.63 -23.89
N SER A 475 -28.30 -11.46 -22.56
CA SER A 475 -29.49 -10.92 -21.92
C SER A 475 -29.27 -10.54 -20.45
N GLU A 476 -30.19 -9.70 -19.93
CA GLU A 476 -30.42 -9.57 -18.49
C GLU A 476 -31.20 -10.82 -18.01
N ILE A 477 -30.57 -11.66 -17.19
CA ILE A 477 -31.20 -12.89 -16.67
C ILE A 477 -31.89 -12.68 -15.33
N PHE A 478 -31.46 -11.65 -14.58
CA PHE A 478 -32.01 -11.35 -13.27
C PHE A 478 -31.77 -9.89 -12.89
N CYS A 479 -32.67 -9.32 -12.10
CA CYS A 479 -32.38 -8.13 -11.30
C CYS A 479 -33.23 -8.16 -10.03
N ALA A 480 -32.63 -7.82 -8.88
CA ALA A 480 -33.40 -7.73 -7.66
C ALA A 480 -34.27 -6.47 -7.67
N ARG A 481 -35.50 -6.59 -7.17
CA ARG A 481 -36.39 -5.45 -7.05
C ARG A 481 -36.06 -4.60 -5.83
N LYS A 482 -36.18 -3.29 -5.99
CA LYS A 482 -36.08 -2.31 -4.91
C LYS A 482 -37.36 -2.30 -4.09
N ASP A 483 -37.21 -2.10 -2.79
CA ASP A 483 -38.33 -1.91 -1.86
C ASP A 483 -38.37 -0.44 -1.43
N ASN A 484 -39.45 0.26 -1.79
CA ASN A 484 -39.63 1.70 -1.53
C ASN A 484 -38.42 2.57 -1.94
N GLY A 485 -37.80 2.24 -3.08
CA GLY A 485 -36.63 2.96 -3.61
C GLY A 485 -35.30 2.62 -2.92
N THR A 486 -35.31 1.73 -1.93
CA THR A 486 -34.11 1.22 -1.25
C THR A 486 -33.72 -0.17 -1.75
N GLY A 487 -32.42 -0.49 -1.65
CA GLY A 487 -31.85 -1.73 -2.16
C GLY A 487 -31.59 -1.70 -3.66
N GLY A 488 -31.49 -2.89 -4.26
CA GLY A 488 -31.22 -3.05 -5.70
C GLY A 488 -29.75 -3.03 -6.08
N PHE A 489 -28.82 -2.74 -5.16
CA PHE A 489 -27.40 -2.99 -5.39
C PHE A 489 -27.10 -4.49 -5.41
N MET A 490 -26.41 -4.98 -6.44
CA MET A 490 -26.11 -6.41 -6.63
C MET A 490 -24.68 -6.60 -7.13
N GLU A 491 -23.92 -7.43 -6.42
CA GLU A 491 -22.54 -7.80 -6.72
C GLU A 491 -22.35 -9.32 -6.55
N PHE A 492 -21.15 -9.84 -6.82
CA PHE A 492 -20.77 -11.25 -6.58
C PHE A 492 -21.80 -12.30 -7.06
N PRO A 493 -22.30 -12.26 -8.32
CA PRO A 493 -23.25 -13.26 -8.80
C PRO A 493 -22.62 -14.66 -8.93
N TYR A 494 -23.22 -15.65 -8.27
CA TYR A 494 -22.89 -17.08 -8.44
C TYR A 494 -24.13 -17.86 -8.85
N LEU A 495 -24.00 -18.72 -9.86
CA LEU A 495 -25.06 -19.62 -10.31
C LEU A 495 -24.61 -21.06 -10.12
N LEU A 496 -25.29 -21.77 -9.24
CA LEU A 496 -24.94 -23.13 -8.84
C LEU A 496 -26.02 -24.11 -9.32
N PHE A 497 -25.60 -25.14 -10.04
CA PHE A 497 -26.52 -26.13 -10.64
C PHE A 497 -26.74 -27.31 -9.69
N TYR A 498 -28.01 -27.61 -9.38
CA TYR A 498 -28.45 -28.69 -8.48
C TYR A 498 -29.53 -29.55 -9.14
N GLY A 499 -29.14 -30.44 -10.04
CA GLY A 499 -30.07 -31.37 -10.67
C GLY A 499 -31.10 -30.65 -11.53
N ASP A 500 -32.35 -30.57 -11.06
CA ASP A 500 -33.47 -29.90 -11.73
C ASP A 500 -33.67 -28.43 -11.30
N ARG A 501 -32.78 -27.89 -10.45
CA ARG A 501 -32.85 -26.52 -9.95
C ARG A 501 -31.51 -25.83 -10.04
N ASP A 502 -31.56 -24.51 -10.20
CA ASP A 502 -30.38 -23.65 -10.20
C ASP A 502 -30.51 -22.64 -9.07
N VAL A 503 -29.41 -22.40 -8.35
CA VAL A 503 -29.38 -21.45 -7.24
C VAL A 503 -28.55 -20.25 -7.64
N LEU A 504 -29.19 -19.09 -7.76
CA LEU A 504 -28.51 -17.81 -7.94
C LEU A 504 -28.25 -17.17 -6.57
N ILE A 505 -27.00 -16.81 -6.29
CA ILE A 505 -26.59 -16.09 -5.08
C ILE A 505 -26.09 -14.71 -5.51
N LEU A 506 -26.51 -13.65 -4.80
CA LEU A 506 -26.06 -12.29 -5.04
C LEU A 506 -25.55 -11.64 -3.75
N GLY A 507 -24.38 -11.01 -3.86
CA GLY A 507 -23.85 -10.06 -2.89
C GLY A 507 -24.72 -8.81 -2.86
N GLY A 508 -25.45 -8.63 -1.78
CA GLY A 508 -26.26 -7.44 -1.51
C GLY A 508 -26.33 -7.21 -0.01
N HIS A 509 -27.10 -6.21 0.41
CA HIS A 509 -27.30 -5.92 1.83
C HIS A 509 -28.79 -6.10 2.20
N PRO A 510 -29.21 -7.27 2.72
CA PRO A 510 -28.42 -8.48 3.00
C PRO A 510 -28.14 -9.34 1.75
N VAL A 511 -27.19 -10.27 1.87
CA VAL A 511 -26.91 -11.32 0.87
C VAL A 511 -28.14 -12.20 0.74
N LYS A 512 -28.53 -12.53 -0.50
CA LYS A 512 -29.72 -13.31 -0.81
C LYS A 512 -29.41 -14.37 -1.87
N TYR A 513 -30.25 -15.40 -1.89
CA TYR A 513 -30.25 -16.41 -2.93
C TYR A 513 -31.66 -16.66 -3.45
N TRP A 514 -31.75 -17.21 -4.67
CA TRP A 514 -32.96 -17.60 -5.37
C TRP A 514 -32.78 -19.03 -5.89
N VAL A 515 -33.87 -19.79 -5.92
CA VAL A 515 -33.92 -21.20 -6.35
C VAL A 515 -34.94 -21.34 -7.46
#